data_AF-A0A3S1SXQ6-F1
#
_entry.id   AF-A0A3S1SXQ6-F1
#
_cell.length_a   1.000
_cell.length_b   1.000
_cell.length_c   1.000
_cell.angle_alpha   90.00
_cell.angle_beta   90.00
_cell.angle_gamma   90.00
#
_symmetry.space_group_name_H-M   'P 1'
#
loop_
_entity.id
_entity.type
_entity.pdbx_description
1 polymer ?
#
loop_
_entity_poly.entity_id
_entity_poly.type
_entity_poly.pdbx_seq_one_letter_code
_entity_poly.pdbx_strand_id
1 'polypeptide(L)'
;MSKRESAKYKIDRRLGENIWGRPKSPVNKREYGPGQHGQRRKGKLSDFGLQLRAKQKLKGHYGDVSEKQFRKVYEEANRRKGDTSENLIGLLESRLDAIVYRAKFVPTIFAARQFVNHGHVNVNGKRTNIGSYRCKPGDVIEVREKSK
;
A
#
# COMPACT_ATOMS: atom_id res chain seq x y z
N MET A 1 -4.45 17.94 -1.34
CA MET A 1 -5.07 16.62 -1.56
C MET A 1 -4.36 15.93 -2.72
N SER A 2 -3.85 14.72 -2.50
CA SER A 2 -3.14 13.96 -3.53
C SER A 2 -4.15 13.41 -4.55
N LYS A 3 -3.79 13.37 -5.84
CA LYS A 3 -4.64 12.83 -6.94
C LYS A 3 -5.11 11.38 -6.70
N ARG A 4 -4.48 10.65 -5.75
CA ARG A 4 -4.85 9.30 -5.34
C ARG A 4 -6.11 9.25 -4.46
N GLU A 5 -6.42 10.33 -3.73
CA GLU A 5 -7.56 10.38 -2.81
C GLU A 5 -8.90 10.36 -3.56
N SER A 6 -8.96 10.95 -4.76
CA SER A 6 -10.20 11.08 -5.57
C SER A 6 -10.54 9.85 -6.41
N ALA A 7 -9.58 8.97 -6.72
CA ALA A 7 -9.80 7.81 -7.61
C ALA A 7 -9.05 6.55 -7.18
N LYS A 8 -9.16 6.17 -5.89
CA LYS A 8 -8.41 5.09 -5.22
C LYS A 8 -8.36 3.78 -6.02
N TYR A 9 -9.50 3.34 -6.57
CA TYR A 9 -9.65 2.03 -7.22
C TYR A 9 -9.43 2.04 -8.74
N LYS A 10 -9.14 3.20 -9.35
CA LYS A 10 -8.86 3.31 -10.79
C LYS A 10 -7.62 2.49 -11.19
N ILE A 11 -6.69 2.29 -10.26
CA ILE A 11 -5.45 1.55 -10.47
C ILE A 11 -5.69 0.07 -10.75
N ASP A 12 -6.70 -0.56 -10.13
CA ASP A 12 -7.04 -1.98 -10.35
C ASP A 12 -7.33 -2.23 -11.84
N ARG A 13 -8.11 -1.35 -12.47
CA ARG A 13 -8.37 -1.39 -13.91
C ARG A 13 -7.14 -1.10 -14.76
N ARG A 14 -6.24 -0.22 -14.29
CA ARG A 14 -5.02 0.12 -15.03
C ARG A 14 -4.04 -1.04 -15.06
N LEU A 15 -3.92 -1.76 -13.94
CA LEU A 15 -3.07 -2.93 -13.81
C LEU A 15 -3.75 -4.21 -14.30
N GLY A 16 -5.09 -4.22 -14.38
CA GLY A 16 -5.87 -5.39 -14.79
C GLY A 16 -6.00 -6.42 -13.67
N GLU A 17 -5.92 -5.99 -12.40
CA GLU A 17 -5.89 -6.90 -11.26
C GLU A 17 -6.53 -6.25 -10.03
N ASN A 18 -7.16 -7.07 -9.19
CA ASN A 18 -7.74 -6.66 -7.93
C ASN A 18 -6.68 -6.70 -6.82
N ILE A 19 -5.89 -5.63 -6.70
CA ILE A 19 -4.69 -5.57 -5.86
C ILE A 19 -4.97 -5.75 -4.35
N TRP A 20 -6.22 -5.47 -3.93
CA TRP A 20 -6.64 -5.54 -2.53
C TRP A 20 -7.69 -6.62 -2.25
N GLY A 21 -8.02 -7.47 -3.22
CA GLY A 21 -8.99 -8.56 -3.04
C GLY A 21 -10.40 -8.10 -2.68
N ARG A 22 -10.84 -6.91 -3.11
CA ARG A 22 -12.18 -6.39 -2.76
C ARG A 22 -13.25 -6.96 -3.68
N PRO A 23 -14.39 -7.46 -3.17
CA PRO A 23 -15.50 -7.89 -4.03
C PRO A 23 -16.01 -6.79 -4.97
N LYS A 24 -16.03 -5.54 -4.47
CA LYS A 24 -16.46 -4.35 -5.21
C LYS A 24 -15.34 -3.70 -6.04
N SER A 25 -14.23 -4.39 -6.32
CA SER A 25 -13.19 -3.82 -7.18
C SER A 25 -13.74 -3.53 -8.58
N PRO A 26 -13.44 -2.35 -9.16
CA PRO A 26 -13.98 -1.99 -10.47
C PRO A 26 -13.45 -2.85 -11.61
N VAL A 27 -12.34 -3.57 -11.42
CA VAL A 27 -11.80 -4.51 -12.43
C VAL A 27 -12.68 -5.75 -12.57
N ASN A 28 -13.31 -6.22 -11.49
CA ASN A 28 -14.20 -7.40 -11.49
C ASN A 28 -15.42 -7.23 -12.43
N LYS A 29 -15.82 -5.98 -12.72
CA LYS A 29 -16.91 -5.67 -13.68
C LYS A 29 -16.41 -5.08 -15.00
N ARG A 30 -15.19 -4.53 -15.01
CA ARG A 30 -14.62 -3.79 -16.15
C ARG A 30 -13.14 -4.14 -16.26
N GLU A 31 -12.87 -5.29 -16.87
CA GLU A 31 -11.54 -5.88 -17.02
C GLU A 31 -10.60 -5.11 -17.97
N TYR A 32 -11.10 -4.03 -18.55
CA TYR A 32 -10.36 -3.15 -19.46
C TYR A 32 -9.81 -1.90 -18.76
N GLY A 33 -8.79 -1.30 -19.38
CA GLY A 33 -8.09 -0.13 -18.85
C GLY A 33 -9.03 1.06 -18.61
N PRO A 34 -8.67 2.02 -17.74
CA PRO A 34 -9.47 3.23 -17.57
C PRO A 34 -9.28 4.22 -18.73
N GLY A 35 -10.24 5.13 -18.92
CA GLY A 35 -10.23 6.16 -19.97
C GLY A 35 -10.95 5.75 -21.26
N GLN A 36 -11.12 6.70 -22.19
CA GLN A 36 -11.85 6.51 -23.46
C GLN A 36 -11.28 5.35 -24.30
N HIS A 37 -9.96 5.19 -24.32
CA HIS A 37 -9.27 4.11 -25.06
C HIS A 37 -9.07 2.84 -24.24
N GLY A 38 -9.73 2.72 -23.09
CA GLY A 38 -9.56 1.62 -22.16
C GLY A 38 -9.83 0.24 -22.75
N GLN A 39 -10.81 0.16 -23.65
CA GLN A 39 -11.26 -1.06 -24.33
C GLN A 39 -10.48 -1.38 -25.61
N ARG A 40 -9.62 -0.48 -26.09
CA ARG A 40 -8.80 -0.77 -27.28
C ARG A 40 -7.86 -1.94 -26.98
N ARG A 41 -7.59 -2.77 -28.00
CA ARG A 41 -6.58 -3.84 -27.89
C ARG A 41 -5.26 -3.24 -27.42
N LYS A 42 -4.68 -3.85 -26.38
CA LYS A 42 -3.37 -3.47 -25.86
C LYS A 42 -2.29 -4.15 -26.72
N GLY A 43 -1.33 -3.37 -27.19
CA GLY A 43 -0.11 -3.93 -27.78
C GLY A 43 0.76 -4.63 -26.74
N LYS A 44 1.80 -5.34 -27.21
CA LYS A 44 2.82 -5.94 -26.35
C LYS A 44 3.48 -4.85 -25.50
N LEU A 45 3.66 -5.12 -24.20
CA LEU A 45 4.40 -4.21 -23.32
C LEU A 45 5.90 -4.32 -23.62
N SER A 46 6.59 -3.18 -23.51
CA SER A 46 8.04 -3.16 -23.43
C SER A 46 8.52 -3.70 -22.07
N ASP A 47 9.79 -4.09 -21.98
CA ASP A 47 10.41 -4.57 -20.74
C ASP A 47 10.34 -3.52 -19.62
N PHE A 48 10.61 -2.27 -19.94
CA PHE A 48 10.39 -1.15 -19.02
C PHE A 48 8.93 -1.06 -18.57
N GLY A 49 7.98 -1.26 -19.48
CA GLY A 49 6.55 -1.27 -19.18
C GLY A 49 6.16 -2.39 -18.21
N LEU A 50 6.77 -3.57 -18.34
CA LEU A 50 6.59 -4.69 -17.42
C LEU A 50 7.12 -4.36 -16.03
N GLN A 51 8.35 -3.87 -15.92
CA GLN A 51 8.97 -3.46 -14.65
C GLN A 51 8.20 -2.32 -13.97
N LEU A 52 7.80 -1.31 -14.74
CA LEU A 52 6.99 -0.20 -14.23
C LEU A 52 5.67 -0.70 -13.67
N ARG A 53 4.99 -1.62 -14.36
CA ARG A 53 3.75 -2.23 -13.85
C ARG A 53 3.97 -2.98 -12.54
N ALA A 54 5.01 -3.81 -12.46
CA ALA A 54 5.34 -4.55 -11.24
C ALA A 54 5.57 -3.59 -10.05
N LYS A 55 6.37 -2.53 -10.26
CA LYS A 55 6.60 -1.48 -9.25
C LYS A 55 5.30 -0.79 -8.84
N GLN A 56 4.48 -0.35 -9.80
CA GLN A 56 3.22 0.34 -9.50
C GLN A 56 2.22 -0.58 -8.79
N LYS A 57 2.21 -1.89 -9.09
CA LYS A 57 1.41 -2.89 -8.38
C LYS A 57 1.84 -2.99 -6.91
N LEU A 58 3.14 -3.19 -6.66
CA LEU A 58 3.66 -3.32 -5.31
C LEU A 58 3.43 -2.06 -4.48
N LYS A 59 3.80 -0.88 -5.00
CA LYS A 59 3.50 0.41 -4.36
C LYS A 59 1.99 0.61 -4.16
N GLY A 60 1.19 0.14 -5.12
CA GLY A 60 -0.26 0.16 -5.07
C GLY A 60 -0.82 -0.62 -3.88
N HIS A 61 -0.30 -1.83 -3.65
CA HIS A 61 -0.73 -2.76 -2.62
C HIS A 61 -0.68 -2.16 -1.22
N TYR A 62 0.43 -1.50 -0.87
CA TYR A 62 0.62 -0.81 0.42
C TYR A 62 -0.15 0.52 0.56
N GLY A 63 -1.13 0.77 -0.31
CA GLY A 63 -2.00 1.92 -0.21
C GLY A 63 -1.28 3.23 -0.55
N ASP A 64 -1.32 4.19 0.35
CA ASP A 64 -0.85 5.56 0.09
C ASP A 64 0.65 5.73 0.39
N VAL A 65 1.47 5.05 -0.41
CA VAL A 65 2.93 5.22 -0.44
C VAL A 65 3.30 6.09 -1.64
N SER A 66 3.93 7.23 -1.38
CA SER A 66 4.45 8.10 -2.45
C SER A 66 5.63 7.45 -3.17
N GLU A 67 5.88 7.84 -4.43
CA GLU A 67 7.02 7.33 -5.19
C GLU A 67 8.36 7.63 -4.49
N LYS A 68 8.47 8.83 -3.89
CA LYS A 68 9.65 9.24 -3.10
C LYS A 68 9.86 8.34 -1.89
N GLN A 69 8.80 8.01 -1.15
CA GLN A 69 8.89 7.08 -0.02
C GLN A 69 9.24 5.66 -0.48
N PHE A 70 8.59 5.17 -1.54
CA PHE A 70 8.86 3.84 -2.08
C PHE A 70 10.32 3.71 -2.52
N ARG A 71 10.85 4.71 -3.24
CA ARG A 71 12.26 4.77 -3.63
C ARG A 71 13.21 4.74 -2.42
N LYS A 72 12.93 5.53 -1.39
CA LYS A 72 13.73 5.52 -0.14
C LYS A 72 13.71 4.16 0.55
N VAL A 73 12.57 3.46 0.53
CA VAL A 73 12.49 2.11 1.10
C VAL A 73 13.31 1.12 0.27
N TYR A 74 13.27 1.22 -1.06
CA TYR A 74 14.10 0.41 -1.95
C TYR A 74 15.61 0.66 -1.76
N GLU A 75 16.03 1.92 -1.70
CA GLU A 75 17.43 2.29 -1.45
C GLU A 75 17.91 1.72 -0.11
N GLU A 76 17.07 1.78 0.92
CA GLU A 76 17.35 1.18 2.22
C GLU A 76 17.35 -0.36 2.20
N ALA A 77 16.48 -0.99 1.40
CA ALA A 77 16.47 -2.44 1.21
C ALA A 77 17.76 -2.91 0.54
N ASN A 78 18.21 -2.20 -0.50
CA ASN A 78 19.43 -2.50 -1.24
C ASN A 78 20.71 -2.26 -0.42
N ARG A 79 20.64 -1.38 0.58
CA ARG A 79 21.75 -1.11 1.51
C ARG A 79 21.92 -2.22 2.55
N ARG A 80 20.85 -2.96 2.87
CA ARG A 80 20.88 -4.04 3.86
C ARG A 80 21.55 -5.28 3.27
N LYS A 81 22.23 -6.06 4.11
CA LYS A 81 22.76 -7.37 3.71
C LYS A 81 21.60 -8.35 3.47
N GLY A 82 21.78 -9.29 2.55
CA GLY A 82 20.78 -10.31 2.19
C GLY A 82 20.04 -9.98 0.89
N ASP A 83 18.92 -10.68 0.64
CA ASP A 83 18.13 -10.49 -0.56
C ASP A 83 17.37 -9.14 -0.54
N THR A 84 17.57 -8.32 -1.56
CA THR A 84 16.96 -6.98 -1.66
C THR A 84 15.43 -7.03 -1.75
N SER A 85 14.87 -8.07 -2.38
CA SER A 85 13.43 -8.23 -2.53
C SER A 85 12.78 -8.57 -1.19
N GLU A 86 13.35 -9.51 -0.45
CA GLU A 86 12.91 -9.84 0.91
C GLU A 86 13.03 -8.64 1.84
N ASN A 87 14.16 -7.94 1.80
CA ASN A 87 14.38 -6.72 2.57
C ASN A 87 13.34 -5.63 2.23
N LEU A 88 13.02 -5.44 0.94
CA LEU A 88 12.01 -4.49 0.49
C LEU A 88 10.62 -4.83 1.05
N ILE A 89 10.22 -6.09 0.95
CA ILE A 89 8.92 -6.55 1.46
C ILE A 89 8.87 -6.42 2.98
N GLY A 90 9.89 -6.87 3.71
CA GLY A 90 9.95 -6.74 5.17
C GLY A 90 9.89 -5.28 5.63
N LEU A 91 10.53 -4.36 4.92
CA LEU A 91 10.45 -2.93 5.21
C LEU A 91 9.08 -2.32 4.94
N LEU A 92 8.34 -2.84 3.96
CA LEU A 92 6.99 -2.38 3.65
C LEU A 92 5.96 -2.97 4.63
N GLU A 93 6.10 -4.24 5.00
CA GLU A 93 5.23 -4.92 5.98
C GLU A 93 5.46 -4.45 7.42
N SER A 94 6.66 -3.94 7.76
CA SER A 94 6.95 -3.38 9.09
C SER A 94 6.34 -1.99 9.35
N ARG A 95 5.64 -1.41 8.37
CA ARG A 95 4.97 -0.12 8.57
C ARG A 95 3.77 -0.27 9.50
N LEU A 96 3.55 0.71 10.38
CA LEU A 96 2.41 0.70 11.30
C LEU A 96 1.06 0.60 10.57
N ASP A 97 0.88 1.34 9.46
CA ASP A 97 -0.36 1.23 8.68
C ASP A 97 -0.56 -0.14 8.01
N ALA A 98 0.53 -0.81 7.60
CA ALA A 98 0.48 -2.18 7.10
C ALA A 98 0.12 -3.16 8.23
N ILE A 99 0.76 -3.06 9.39
CA ILE A 99 0.50 -3.96 10.53
C ILE A 99 -0.94 -3.80 11.03
N VAL A 100 -1.44 -2.57 11.19
CA VAL A 100 -2.83 -2.31 11.59
C VAL A 100 -3.83 -2.94 10.62
N TYR A 101 -3.53 -2.92 9.32
CA TYR A 101 -4.33 -3.60 8.31
C TYR A 101 -4.21 -5.14 8.38
N ARG A 102 -2.99 -5.67 8.56
CA ARG A 102 -2.72 -7.12 8.65
C ARG A 102 -3.35 -7.74 9.89
N ALA A 103 -3.32 -7.03 11.02
CA ALA A 103 -3.95 -7.39 12.29
C ALA A 103 -5.48 -7.23 12.29
N LYS A 104 -6.09 -6.82 11.15
CA LYS A 104 -7.54 -6.68 10.97
C LYS A 104 -8.23 -5.68 11.90
N PHE A 105 -7.50 -4.72 12.46
CA PHE A 105 -8.14 -3.63 13.23
C PHE A 105 -9.08 -2.79 12.36
N VAL A 106 -8.83 -2.76 11.05
CA VAL A 106 -9.67 -2.10 10.05
C VAL A 106 -9.70 -2.90 8.74
N PRO A 107 -10.75 -2.76 7.91
CA PRO A 107 -10.96 -3.60 6.73
C PRO A 107 -10.13 -3.19 5.50
N THR A 108 -9.45 -2.05 5.53
CA THR A 108 -8.75 -1.52 4.35
C THR A 108 -7.43 -0.87 4.73
N ILE A 109 -6.41 -0.99 3.87
CA ILE A 109 -5.12 -0.30 4.06
C ILE A 109 -5.28 1.24 4.10
N PHE A 110 -6.29 1.78 3.39
CA PHE A 110 -6.59 3.20 3.42
C PHE A 110 -7.20 3.64 4.75
N ALA A 111 -8.08 2.80 5.30
CA ALA A 111 -8.67 3.00 6.62
C ALA A 111 -7.59 2.86 7.70
N ALA A 112 -6.62 1.97 7.54
CA ALA A 112 -5.51 1.82 8.49
C ALA A 112 -4.68 3.09 8.59
N ARG A 113 -4.35 3.69 7.45
CA ARG A 113 -3.64 4.96 7.42
C ARG A 113 -4.44 6.10 8.09
N GLN A 114 -5.74 6.18 7.82
CA GLN A 114 -6.61 7.17 8.46
C GLN A 114 -6.71 6.94 9.98
N PHE A 115 -6.90 5.68 10.38
CA PHE A 115 -7.03 5.25 11.76
C PHE A 115 -5.78 5.60 12.58
N VAL A 116 -4.60 5.33 12.01
CA VAL A 116 -3.32 5.77 12.58
C VAL A 116 -3.23 7.29 12.60
N ASN A 117 -3.45 7.99 11.49
CA ASN A 117 -3.29 9.45 11.42
C ASN A 117 -4.19 10.21 12.41
N HIS A 118 -5.40 9.70 12.69
CA HIS A 118 -6.30 10.28 13.68
C HIS A 118 -5.84 9.99 15.13
N GLY A 119 -4.87 9.09 15.31
CA GLY A 119 -4.25 8.79 16.59
C GLY A 119 -5.04 7.82 17.44
N HIS A 120 -5.71 6.86 16.81
CA HIS A 120 -6.42 5.75 17.47
C HIS A 120 -5.49 4.60 17.86
N VAL A 121 -4.20 4.67 17.53
CA VAL A 121 -3.22 3.61 17.77
C VAL A 121 -2.14 4.08 18.74
N ASN A 122 -1.80 3.21 19.69
CA ASN A 122 -0.65 3.32 20.55
C ASN A 122 0.40 2.28 20.14
N VAL A 123 1.68 2.66 20.21
CA VAL A 123 2.81 1.72 20.11
C VAL A 123 3.59 1.84 21.42
N ASN A 124 3.73 0.72 22.14
CA ASN A 124 4.38 0.66 23.45
C ASN A 124 3.81 1.72 24.43
N GLY A 125 2.47 1.80 24.52
CA GLY A 125 1.76 2.75 25.37
C GLY A 125 1.75 4.22 24.90
N LYS A 126 2.46 4.56 23.82
CA LYS A 126 2.54 5.95 23.31
C LYS A 126 1.69 6.15 22.06
N ARG A 127 0.89 7.22 22.04
CA ARG A 127 0.07 7.61 20.89
C ARG A 127 0.96 7.81 19.66
N THR A 128 0.73 7.03 18.61
CA THR A 128 1.51 7.08 17.38
C THR A 128 0.59 7.34 16.21
N ASN A 129 0.75 8.50 15.57
CA ASN A 129 -0.10 8.94 14.45
C ASN A 129 0.62 8.95 13.10
N ILE A 130 1.79 8.32 13.01
CA ILE A 130 2.60 8.27 11.80
C ILE A 130 2.45 6.89 11.17
N GLY A 131 1.64 6.74 10.12
CA GLY A 131 1.43 5.45 9.45
C GLY A 131 2.72 4.83 8.87
N SER A 132 3.70 5.67 8.51
CA SER A 132 5.02 5.22 8.04
C SER A 132 6.02 4.89 9.15
N TYR A 133 5.60 4.89 10.42
CA TYR A 133 6.41 4.39 11.52
C TYR A 133 6.82 2.94 11.22
N ARG A 134 8.10 2.62 11.37
CA ARG A 134 8.61 1.25 11.19
C ARG A 134 8.63 0.55 12.53
N CYS A 135 7.69 -0.37 12.72
CA CYS A 135 7.63 -1.23 13.88
C CYS A 135 8.83 -2.18 13.89
N LYS A 136 9.30 -2.46 15.09
CA LYS A 136 10.34 -3.43 15.36
C LYS A 136 9.71 -4.70 15.94
N PRO A 137 10.37 -5.86 15.78
CA PRO A 137 10.00 -7.04 16.55
C PRO A 137 9.94 -6.71 18.05
N GLY A 138 8.88 -7.16 18.71
CA GLY A 138 8.61 -6.87 20.13
C GLY A 138 7.79 -5.61 20.40
N ASP A 139 7.51 -4.77 19.41
CA ASP A 139 6.59 -3.64 19.60
C ASP A 139 5.16 -4.11 19.90
N VAL A 140 4.56 -3.54 20.95
CA VAL A 140 3.17 -3.78 21.33
C VAL A 140 2.29 -2.71 20.70
N ILE A 141 1.33 -3.12 19.87
CA ILE A 141 0.44 -2.24 19.11
C ILE A 141 -0.98 -2.40 19.60
N GLU A 142 -1.59 -1.30 20.06
CA GLU A 142 -2.89 -1.32 20.73
C GLU A 142 -3.82 -0.24 20.18
N VAL A 143 -5.12 -0.53 20.19
CA VAL A 143 -6.14 0.50 19.98
C VAL A 143 -6.29 1.31 21.27
N ARG A 144 -6.16 2.62 21.13
CA ARG A 144 -6.31 3.57 22.25
C ARG A 144 -7.69 3.42 22.87
N GLU A 145 -7.76 3.37 24.20
CA GLU A 145 -9.02 3.12 24.93
C GLU A 145 -10.15 4.10 24.58
N LYS A 146 -9.84 5.40 24.44
CA LYS A 146 -10.81 6.44 24.03
C LYS A 146 -11.33 6.28 22.59
N SER A 147 -10.82 5.29 21.86
CA SER A 147 -11.15 5.01 20.45
C SER A 147 -11.74 3.61 20.27
N LYS A 148 -11.91 2.86 21.36
CA LYS A 148 -12.73 1.66 21.41
C LYS A 148 -14.21 2.05 21.51
#